data_AF-A0A2U3KQF9-F1
#
_entry.id   AF-A0A2U3KQF9-F1
#
_cell.length_a   1.000
_cell.length_b   1.000
_cell.length_c   1.000
_cell.angle_alpha   90.00
_cell.angle_beta   90.00
_cell.angle_gamma   90.00
#
_symmetry.space_group_name_H-M   'P 1'
#
loop_
_entity.id
_entity.type
_entity.pdbx_description
1 polymer ?
#
loop_
_entity_poly.entity_id
_entity_poly.type
_entity_poly.pdbx_seq_one_letter_code
_entity_poly.pdbx_strand_id
1 'polypeptide(L)' 'MPARARSAGNRQPNTFGTGSIEDVAFQTHDGSIVLLVLNSASSAETFTVCYKGQSFNYTLPAGAVATFSWK' A
#
# COMPACT_ATOMS: atom_id res chain seq x y z
N MET A 1 -8.00 1.80 -13.08
CA MET A 1 -7.36 2.39 -11.87
C MET A 1 -6.30 1.41 -11.38
N PRO A 2 -5.01 1.78 -11.27
CA PRO A 2 -3.99 0.94 -10.65
C PRO A 2 -4.26 0.77 -9.14
N ALA A 3 -3.75 -0.31 -8.54
CA ALA A 3 -3.83 -0.53 -7.10
C ALA A 3 -3.08 0.59 -6.35
N ARG A 4 -3.55 0.96 -5.16
CA ARG A 4 -2.85 1.90 -4.27
C ARG A 4 -3.10 1.56 -2.81
N ALA A 5 -2.14 1.86 -1.95
CA ALA A 5 -2.38 1.98 -0.51
C ALA A 5 -2.77 3.42 -0.16
N ARG A 6 -3.67 3.60 0.81
CA ARG A 6 -3.98 4.89 1.43
C ARG A 6 -3.91 4.71 2.94
N SER A 7 -3.09 5.47 3.64
CA SER A 7 -3.13 5.49 5.12
C SER A 7 -4.49 6.06 5.58
N ALA A 8 -5.00 5.56 6.72
CA ALA A 8 -6.31 5.93 7.27
C ALA A 8 -6.41 7.39 7.77
N GLY A 9 -5.33 8.17 7.70
CA GLY A 9 -5.34 9.62 7.92
C GLY A 9 -5.26 10.38 6.60
N ASN A 10 -6.05 11.44 6.44
CA ASN A 10 -6.12 12.33 5.27
C ASN A 10 -4.73 12.85 4.81
N ARG A 11 -3.98 12.05 4.04
CA ARG A 11 -2.74 12.44 3.37
C ARG A 11 -2.69 11.80 1.98
N GLN A 12 -2.56 12.65 0.97
CA GLN A 12 -2.31 12.23 -0.40
C GLN A 12 -0.95 11.52 -0.45
N PRO A 13 -0.82 10.36 -1.10
CA PRO A 13 0.47 9.72 -1.27
C PRO A 13 1.25 10.52 -2.32
N ASN A 14 2.28 11.18 -1.85
CA ASN A 14 3.46 11.63 -2.58
C ASN A 14 4.24 12.43 -1.55
N THR A 15 5.37 11.90 -1.08
CA THR A 15 6.56 12.63 -0.60
C THR A 15 7.27 11.79 0.44
N PHE A 16 8.43 11.29 0.03
CA PHE A 16 9.61 10.89 0.80
C PHE A 16 9.70 11.48 2.21
N GLY A 17 9.03 10.84 3.16
CA GLY A 17 9.15 11.14 4.58
C GLY A 17 9.42 9.81 5.28
N THR A 18 10.68 9.60 5.70
CA THR A 18 11.06 8.46 6.54
C THR A 18 10.11 8.37 7.74
N GLY A 19 9.45 7.22 7.92
CA GLY A 19 8.52 6.97 9.02
C GLY A 19 7.04 6.95 8.63
N SER A 20 6.68 6.45 7.44
CA SER A 20 5.30 6.35 6.97
C SER A 20 5.07 5.13 6.06
N ILE A 21 3.81 4.87 5.70
CA ILE A 21 3.46 3.85 4.70
C ILE A 21 3.95 4.31 3.33
N GLU A 22 4.77 3.49 2.69
CA GLU A 22 5.25 3.66 1.32
C GLU A 22 4.69 2.52 0.45
N ASP A 23 4.25 2.83 -0.76
CA ASP A 23 3.72 1.82 -1.66
C ASP A 23 4.17 1.99 -3.12
N VAL A 24 4.31 0.85 -3.80
CA VAL A 24 4.56 0.80 -5.24
C VAL A 24 3.66 -0.25 -5.88
N ALA A 25 2.95 0.16 -6.92
CA ALA A 25 2.09 -0.72 -7.70
C ALA A 25 2.58 -0.80 -9.15
N PHE A 26 2.65 -2.01 -9.69
CA PHE A 26 2.99 -2.22 -11.10
C PHE A 26 2.09 -3.30 -11.73
N GLN A 27 1.94 -3.19 -13.05
CA GLN A 27 1.24 -4.16 -13.86
C GLN A 27 2.26 -5.04 -14.58
N THR A 28 2.05 -6.35 -14.48
CA THR A 28 2.85 -7.34 -15.21
C THR A 28 2.35 -7.47 -16.65
N HIS A 29 3.20 -8.00 -17.54
CA HIS A 29 2.82 -8.26 -18.93
C HIS A 29 1.59 -9.18 -19.07
N ASP A 30 1.41 -10.09 -18.09
CA ASP A 30 0.26 -10.99 -17.97
C ASP A 30 -1.04 -10.27 -17.53
N GLY A 31 -0.99 -8.95 -17.32
CA GLY A 31 -2.14 -8.14 -16.89
C GLY A 31 -2.39 -8.15 -15.37
N SER A 32 -1.70 -9.02 -14.62
CA SER A 32 -1.78 -9.08 -13.16
C SER A 32 -1.19 -7.82 -12.51
N ILE A 33 -1.76 -7.39 -11.39
CA ILE A 33 -1.33 -6.20 -10.64
C ILE A 33 -0.67 -6.65 -9.35
N VAL A 34 0.49 -6.08 -9.05
CA VAL A 34 1.22 -6.30 -7.80
C VAL A 34 1.37 -4.98 -7.08
N LEU A 35 1.05 -4.97 -5.78
CA LEU A 35 1.26 -3.85 -4.86
C LEU A 35 2.22 -4.30 -3.76
N LEU A 36 3.34 -3.60 -3.61
CA LEU A 36 4.20 -3.70 -2.43
C LEU A 36 3.92 -2.51 -1.52
N VAL A 37 3.82 -2.80 -0.23
CA VAL A 37 3.63 -1.79 0.81
C VAL A 37 4.67 -2.00 1.90
N LEU A 38 5.44 -0.96 2.21
CA LEU A 38 6.42 -0.91 3.29
C LEU A 38 5.88 -0.02 4.41
N ASN A 39 5.89 -0.52 5.64
CA ASN A 39 5.74 0.31 6.81
C ASN A 39 7.13 0.72 7.34
N SER A 40 7.61 1.91 6.97
CA SER A 40 8.88 2.43 7.48
C SER A 40 8.76 3.10 8.86
N ALA A 41 7.57 3.13 9.46
CA ALA A 41 7.34 3.67 10.79
C ALA A 41 7.82 2.74 11.91
N SER A 42 7.99 3.30 13.10
CA SER A 42 8.35 2.57 14.33
C SER A 42 7.14 1.94 15.05
N SER A 43 5.94 2.09 14.49
CA SER A 43 4.68 1.56 15.03
C SER A 43 3.89 0.82 13.96
N ALA A 44 2.93 -0.01 14.38
CA ALA A 44 2.00 -0.63 13.46
C ALA A 44 1.09 0.44 12.84
N GLU A 45 0.94 0.39 11.53
CA GLU A 45 0.16 1.35 10.74
C GLU A 45 -0.97 0.64 10.01
N THR A 46 -2.14 1.28 9.94
CA THR A 46 -3.30 0.75 9.24
C THR A 46 -3.55 1.55 7.97
N PHE A 47 -3.63 0.85 6.85
CA PHE A 47 -3.89 1.43 5.54
C PHE A 47 -5.02 0.70 4.83
N THR A 48 -5.71 1.42 3.95
CA THR A 48 -6.71 0.90 3.04
C THR A 48 -6.07 0.63 1.69
N VAL A 49 -6.16 -0.61 1.22
CA VAL A 49 -5.80 -0.96 -0.15
C VAL A 49 -7.04 -0.81 -1.03
N CYS A 50 -6.92 -0.11 -2.15
CA CYS A 50 -8.01 0.05 -3.12
C CYS A 50 -7.62 -0.54 -4.48
N TYR A 51 -8.44 -1.46 -5.01
CA TYR A 51 -8.26 -2.08 -6.32
C TYR A 51 -9.60 -2.34 -7.02
N LYS A 52 -9.76 -1.89 -8.28
CA LYS A 52 -10.97 -2.08 -9.12
C LYS A 52 -12.33 -1.86 -8.39
N GLY A 53 -12.41 -0.85 -7.51
CA GLY A 53 -13.63 -0.54 -6.76
C GLY A 53 -13.84 -1.37 -5.49
N GLN A 54 -12.96 -2.34 -5.22
CA GLN A 54 -12.84 -3.01 -3.92
C GLN A 54 -11.85 -2.28 -3.03
N SER A 55 -12.10 -2.32 -1.72
CA SER A 55 -11.19 -1.78 -0.72
C SER A 55 -11.20 -2.62 0.54
N PHE A 56 -10.03 -2.80 1.16
CA PHE A 56 -9.91 -3.45 2.45
C PHE A 56 -8.87 -2.75 3.31
N ASN A 57 -9.02 -2.85 4.63
CA ASN A 57 -8.04 -2.33 5.58
C ASN A 57 -7.03 -3.43 5.93
N TYR A 58 -5.78 -3.04 6.10
CA TYR A 58 -4.70 -3.91 6.51
C TYR A 58 -3.81 -3.19 7.52
N THR A 59 -3.50 -3.86 8.62
CA THR A 59 -2.59 -3.35 9.65
C THR A 59 -1.24 -4.03 9.49
N LEU A 60 -0.21 -3.26 9.20
CA LEU A 60 1.14 -3.76 8.97
C LEU A 60 2.04 -3.35 10.14
N PRO A 61 2.74 -4.29 10.80
CA PRO A 61 3.68 -3.97 11.88
C PRO A 61 4.79 -3.04 11.42
N ALA A 62 5.44 -2.39 12.39
CA ALA A 62 6.62 -1.55 12.16
C ALA A 62 7.72 -2.29 11.41
N GLY A 63 8.30 -1.68 10.38
CA GLY A 63 9.38 -2.26 9.58
C GLY A 63 9.00 -3.45 8.70
N ALA A 64 7.72 -3.82 8.63
CA ALA A 64 7.26 -4.95 7.83
C ALA A 64 6.90 -4.53 6.39
N VAL A 65 6.90 -5.52 5.48
CA VAL A 65 6.48 -5.38 4.09
C VAL A 65 5.33 -6.33 3.81
N ALA A 66 4.30 -5.84 3.12
CA ALA A 66 3.22 -6.65 2.56
C ALA A 66 3.28 -6.64 1.04
N THR A 67 2.91 -7.77 0.43
CA THR A 67 2.76 -7.89 -1.03
C THR A 67 1.36 -8.39 -1.33
N PHE A 68 0.64 -7.66 -2.18
CA PHE A 68 -0.68 -8.03 -2.65
C PHE A 68 -0.64 -8.23 -4.16
N SER A 69 -1.33 -9.26 -4.64
CA SER A 69 -1.43 -9.58 -6.06
C SER A 69 -2.87 -9.84 -6.46
N TRP A 70 -3.29 -9.27 -7.58
CA TRP A 70 -4.62 -9.49 -8.17
C TRP A 70 -4.50 -9.97 -9.62
N LYS A 71 -5.42 -10.85 -10.00
CA LYS A 71 -5.66 -11.28 -11.38
C LYS A 71 -6.99 -10.68 -11.86
#